data_AF-A0A3M1BP57-F1
#
_entry.id   AF-A0A3M1BP57-F1
#
_cell.length_a   1.000
_cell.length_b   1.000
_cell.length_c   1.000
_cell.angle_alpha   90.00
_cell.angle_beta   90.00
_cell.angle_gamma   90.00
#
_symmetry.space_group_name_H-M   'P 1'
#
loop_
_entity.id
_entity.type
_entity.pdbx_description
1 polymer ?
#
loop_
_entity_poly.entity_id
_entity_poly.type
_entity_poly.pdbx_seq_one_letter_code
_entity_poly.pdbx_strand_id
1 'polypeptide(L)'
;MECPKCGGTGFVDRGGVLELCSCRYEGVNLQKHLNIPPRFTEAEFENYVPVSPSQKRALEACMHYAYTFEPEEGKGLTLVGSPQMGKTHLVVAVLKTVYRNKRIRGFFFDTKDLFYRLQSYANTDKYHRFMNLLLNAPLLVLDDLGSERLSDWRI
;
A
#
# COMPACT_ATOMS: atom_id res chain seq x y z
N MET A 1 -8.09 12.50 27.78
CA MET A 1 -6.76 12.21 28.34
C MET A 1 -5.76 12.38 27.20
N GLU A 2 -4.75 13.22 27.36
CA GLU A 2 -3.78 13.49 26.30
C GLU A 2 -2.86 12.28 26.06
N CYS A 3 -2.45 12.05 24.81
CA CYS A 3 -1.57 10.92 24.50
C CYS A 3 -0.22 11.07 25.22
N PRO A 4 0.24 10.08 26.00
CA PRO A 4 1.46 10.21 26.81
C PRO A 4 2.74 10.29 25.98
N LYS A 5 2.69 9.94 24.69
CA LYS A 5 3.83 10.00 23.77
C LYS A 5 4.02 11.38 23.14
N CYS A 6 2.92 12.04 22.80
CA CYS A 6 2.95 13.30 22.03
C CYS A 6 2.27 14.49 22.71
N GLY A 7 1.74 14.33 23.93
CA GLY A 7 0.98 15.37 24.62
C GLY A 7 -0.26 15.83 23.85
N GLY A 8 -0.84 14.95 23.01
CA GLY A 8 -1.99 15.30 22.16
C GLY A 8 -1.66 16.00 20.83
N THR A 9 -0.40 16.38 20.58
CA THR A 9 0.00 17.03 19.30
C THR A 9 -0.10 16.11 18.09
N GLY A 10 0.02 14.80 18.31
CA GLY A 10 0.11 13.81 17.24
C GLY A 10 1.51 13.68 16.62
N PHE A 11 2.53 14.34 17.18
CA PHE A 11 3.91 14.26 16.69
C PHE A 11 4.88 13.91 17.83
N VAL A 12 5.97 13.22 17.50
CA VAL A 12 7.08 12.91 18.43
C VAL A 12 8.39 13.37 17.80
N ASP A 13 9.24 14.02 18.59
CA ASP A 13 10.59 14.39 18.19
C ASP A 13 11.54 13.21 18.41
N ARG A 14 12.24 12.79 17.36
CA ARG A 14 13.30 11.78 17.42
C ARG A 14 14.64 12.38 16.98
N GLY A 15 15.22 13.22 17.82
CA GLY A 15 16.56 13.76 17.60
C GLY A 15 16.59 14.85 16.52
N GLY A 16 15.59 15.73 16.53
CA GLY A 16 15.44 16.84 15.58
C GLY A 16 14.58 16.51 14.35
N VAL A 17 14.03 15.30 14.28
CA VAL A 17 13.10 14.88 13.23
C VAL A 17 11.70 14.71 13.84
N LEU A 18 10.74 15.47 13.31
CA LEU A 18 9.32 15.35 13.69
C LEU A 18 8.70 14.15 12.98
N GLU A 19 8.35 13.13 13.74
CA GLU A 19 7.63 11.94 13.27
C GLU A 19 6.18 11.94 13.76
N LEU A 20 5.30 11.23 13.05
CA LEU A 20 3.92 11.05 13.50
C LEU A 20 3.83 10.11 14.69
N CYS A 21 3.14 10.54 15.73
CA CYS A 21 2.89 9.75 16.92
C CYS A 21 2.00 8.53 16.61
N SER A 22 2.32 7.39 17.23
CA SER A 22 1.56 6.15 17.06
C SER A 22 0.08 6.28 17.45
N CYS A 23 -0.27 7.19 18.36
CA CYS A 23 -1.65 7.37 18.84
C CYS A 23 -2.60 7.79 17.73
N ARG A 24 -2.08 8.43 16.68
CA ARG A 24 -2.90 8.80 15.54
C ARG A 24 -3.35 7.56 14.73
N TYR A 25 -2.78 6.37 14.98
CA TYR A 25 -3.23 5.09 14.39
C TYR A 25 -4.06 4.23 15.38
N GLU A 26 -4.23 4.65 16.63
CA GLU A 26 -5.00 3.88 17.60
C GLU A 26 -6.45 3.72 17.12
N GLY A 27 -6.93 2.48 17.10
CA GLY A 27 -8.28 2.13 16.63
C GLY A 27 -8.41 1.81 15.13
N VAL A 28 -7.35 1.98 14.32
CA VAL A 28 -7.39 1.62 12.89
C VAL A 28 -6.77 0.23 12.66
N ASN A 29 -7.61 -0.72 12.27
CA ASN A 29 -7.12 -1.99 11.72
C ASN A 29 -6.57 -1.73 10.31
N LEU A 30 -5.25 -1.50 10.19
CA LEU A 30 -4.58 -1.16 8.92
C LEU A 30 -4.83 -2.20 7.83
N GLN A 31 -4.86 -3.47 8.20
CA GLN A 31 -5.10 -4.56 7.26
C GLN A 31 -6.43 -4.37 6.53
N LYS A 32 -7.53 -4.18 7.28
CA LYS A 32 -8.85 -3.91 6.70
C LYS A 32 -8.90 -2.54 6.03
N HIS A 33 -8.27 -1.53 6.62
CA HIS A 33 -8.33 -0.16 6.12
C HIS A 33 -7.67 0.03 4.75
N LEU A 34 -6.57 -0.68 4.51
CA LEU A 34 -5.76 -0.63 3.29
C LEU A 34 -6.02 -1.84 2.36
N ASN A 35 -6.96 -2.72 2.70
CA ASN A 35 -7.30 -3.95 1.97
C ASN A 35 -6.11 -4.92 1.80
N ILE A 36 -5.27 -5.05 2.84
CA ILE A 36 -4.08 -5.92 2.83
C ILE A 36 -4.49 -7.38 3.07
N PRO A 37 -4.00 -8.34 2.26
CA PRO A 37 -4.26 -9.76 2.49
C PRO A 37 -3.71 -10.22 3.85
N PRO A 38 -4.41 -11.10 4.60
CA PRO A 38 -3.99 -11.53 5.93
C PRO A 38 -2.54 -12.02 6.02
N ARG A 39 -2.05 -12.72 4.99
CA ARG A 39 -0.67 -13.21 4.91
C ARG A 39 0.43 -12.13 4.91
N PHE A 40 0.08 -10.88 4.61
CA PHE A 40 1.02 -9.75 4.56
C PHE A 40 0.78 -8.71 5.66
N THR A 41 0.01 -9.05 6.70
CA THR A 41 -0.29 -8.14 7.81
C THR A 41 0.99 -7.62 8.47
N GLU A 42 1.95 -8.52 8.67
CA GLU A 42 3.25 -8.21 9.29
C GLU A 42 4.28 -7.66 8.31
N ALA A 43 3.98 -7.49 7.02
CA ALA A 43 4.96 -6.98 6.07
C ALA A 43 5.31 -5.52 6.39
N GLU A 44 6.60 -5.26 6.65
CA GLU A 44 7.17 -3.96 6.97
C GLU A 44 8.54 -3.80 6.29
N PHE A 45 9.06 -2.58 6.16
CA PHE A 45 10.42 -2.42 5.63
C PHE A 45 11.46 -2.98 6.59
N GLU A 46 11.22 -2.84 7.90
CA GLU A 46 12.12 -3.21 8.99
C GLU A 46 12.34 -4.72 9.10
N ASN A 47 11.41 -5.54 8.63
CA ASN A 47 11.52 -6.99 8.64
C ASN A 47 11.75 -7.60 7.25
N TYR A 48 12.00 -6.78 6.23
CA TYR A 48 12.40 -7.26 4.91
C TYR A 48 13.92 -7.47 4.87
N VAL A 49 14.36 -8.72 4.65
CA VAL A 49 15.79 -9.07 4.57
C VAL A 49 16.16 -9.34 3.11
N PRO A 50 16.80 -8.40 2.40
CA PRO A 50 17.23 -8.60 1.02
C PRO A 50 18.40 -9.60 0.98
N VAL A 51 18.27 -10.64 0.15
CA VAL A 51 19.31 -11.67 -0.05
C VAL A 51 20.08 -11.51 -1.37
N SER A 52 19.71 -10.53 -2.19
CA SER A 52 20.36 -10.25 -3.48
C SER A 52 20.54 -8.76 -3.76
N PRO A 53 21.48 -8.37 -4.64
CA PRO A 53 21.65 -6.97 -5.05
C PRO A 53 20.40 -6.37 -5.71
N SER A 54 19.58 -7.17 -6.40
CA SER A 54 18.32 -6.70 -6.99
C SER A 54 17.27 -6.42 -5.92
N GLN A 55 17.14 -7.28 -4.90
CA GLN A 55 16.23 -7.05 -3.78
C GLN A 55 16.65 -5.83 -2.94
N LYS A 56 17.96 -5.62 -2.74
CA LYS A 56 18.46 -4.43 -2.05
C LYS A 56 18.07 -3.14 -2.79
N ARG A 57 18.28 -3.10 -4.12
CA ARG A 57 17.85 -1.96 -4.96
C ARG A 57 16.33 -1.76 -4.93
N ALA A 58 15.56 -2.84 -4.95
CA ALA A 58 14.10 -2.77 -4.86
C ALA A 58 13.65 -2.19 -3.51
N LEU A 59 14.25 -2.64 -2.39
CA LEU A 59 14.00 -2.10 -1.06
C LEU A 59 14.29 -0.60 -1.01
N GLU A 60 15.47 -0.18 -1.47
CA GLU A 60 15.87 1.23 -1.50
C GLU A 60 14.90 2.09 -2.33
N ALA A 61 14.51 1.61 -3.52
CA ALA A 61 13.54 2.30 -4.39
C ALA A 61 12.15 2.39 -3.74
N CYS A 62 11.67 1.32 -3.10
CA CYS A 62 10.40 1.30 -2.40
C CYS A 62 10.39 2.25 -1.19
N MET A 63 11.46 2.26 -0.39
CA MET A 63 11.58 3.20 0.72
C MET A 63 11.59 4.64 0.20
N HIS A 64 12.43 4.94 -0.79
CA HIS A 64 12.49 6.27 -1.40
C HIS A 64 11.13 6.71 -1.91
N TYR A 65 10.43 5.86 -2.67
CA TYR A 65 9.08 6.13 -3.16
C TYR A 65 8.12 6.41 -2.00
N ALA A 66 8.08 5.58 -0.95
CA ALA A 66 7.14 5.77 0.17
C ALA A 66 7.38 7.07 0.95
N TYR A 67 8.64 7.45 1.19
CA TYR A 67 8.98 8.68 1.92
C TYR A 67 8.77 9.94 1.08
N THR A 68 9.00 9.87 -0.23
CA THR A 68 8.83 11.01 -1.15
C THR A 68 7.45 11.08 -1.80
N PHE A 69 6.60 10.08 -1.59
CA PHE A 69 5.28 9.97 -2.23
C PHE A 69 4.45 11.26 -2.12
N GLU A 70 3.99 11.75 -3.26
CA GLU A 70 3.10 12.90 -3.37
C GLU A 70 2.02 12.58 -4.42
N PRO A 71 0.73 12.46 -4.04
CA PRO A 71 -0.34 12.10 -4.98
C PRO A 71 -0.41 12.98 -6.23
N GLU A 72 -0.19 14.29 -6.06
CA GLU A 72 -0.30 15.27 -7.13
C GLU A 72 0.78 15.10 -8.22
N GLU A 73 1.90 14.43 -7.92
CA GLU A 73 2.94 14.14 -8.90
C GLU A 73 2.56 13.00 -9.86
N GLY A 74 1.59 12.15 -9.49
CA GLY A 74 1.12 11.04 -10.33
C GLY A 74 2.19 9.97 -10.64
N LYS A 75 3.28 9.90 -9.87
CA LYS A 75 4.35 8.92 -10.07
C LYS A 75 3.93 7.53 -9.62
N GLY A 76 4.36 6.51 -10.35
CA GLY A 76 4.17 5.09 -10.01
C GLY A 76 5.49 4.35 -9.81
N LEU A 77 5.41 3.17 -9.22
CA LEU A 77 6.52 2.24 -9.04
C LEU A 77 6.08 0.84 -9.48
N THR A 78 6.89 0.17 -10.31
CA THR A 78 6.64 -1.20 -10.76
C THR A 78 7.78 -2.11 -10.31
N LEU A 79 7.45 -3.19 -9.61
CA LEU A 79 8.41 -4.23 -9.22
C LEU A 79 8.31 -5.42 -10.18
N VAL A 80 9.41 -5.72 -10.87
CA VAL A 80 9.49 -6.83 -11.83
C VAL A 80 10.53 -7.84 -11.37
N GLY A 81 10.19 -9.11 -11.45
CA GLY A 81 11.10 -10.21 -11.14
C GLY A 81 10.35 -11.51 -10.90
N SER A 82 11.10 -12.59 -10.76
CA SER A 82 10.56 -13.93 -10.53
C SER A 82 9.63 -13.98 -9.30
N PRO A 83 8.75 -15.00 -9.21
CA PRO A 83 7.99 -15.28 -7.99
C PRO A 83 8.92 -15.39 -6.77
N GLN A 84 8.36 -15.16 -5.57
CA GLN A 84 9.06 -15.32 -4.28
C GLN A 84 10.25 -14.37 -4.05
N MET A 85 10.40 -13.32 -4.86
CA MET A 85 11.40 -12.25 -4.64
C MET A 85 10.97 -11.20 -3.59
N GLY A 86 9.82 -11.39 -2.92
CA GLY A 86 9.32 -10.47 -1.91
C GLY A 86 8.71 -9.17 -2.45
N LYS A 87 8.30 -9.15 -3.72
CA LYS A 87 7.66 -7.97 -4.36
C LYS A 87 6.41 -7.51 -3.61
N THR A 88 5.51 -8.45 -3.30
CA THR A 88 4.27 -8.16 -2.57
C THR A 88 4.53 -7.63 -1.17
N HIS A 89 5.57 -8.13 -0.49
CA HIS A 89 5.99 -7.62 0.82
C HIS A 89 6.39 -6.14 0.72
N LEU A 90 7.22 -5.80 -0.27
CA LEU A 90 7.70 -4.43 -0.46
C LEU A 90 6.56 -3.45 -0.78
N VAL A 91 5.62 -3.80 -1.67
CA VAL A 91 4.49 -2.90 -1.99
C VAL A 91 3.52 -2.73 -0.80
N VAL A 92 3.34 -3.77 0.03
CA VAL A 92 2.55 -3.65 1.27
C VAL A 92 3.27 -2.73 2.27
N ALA A 93 4.60 -2.85 2.41
CA ALA A 93 5.39 -1.96 3.24
C ALA A 93 5.33 -0.51 2.75
N VAL A 94 5.38 -0.26 1.44
CA VAL A 94 5.13 1.07 0.84
C VAL A 94 3.77 1.61 1.27
N LEU A 95 2.70 0.82 1.09
CA LEU A 95 1.33 1.24 1.38
C LEU A 95 1.14 1.63 2.85
N LYS A 96 1.67 0.81 3.77
CA LYS A 96 1.64 1.06 5.21
C LYS A 96 2.47 2.29 5.57
N THR A 97 3.63 2.47 4.97
CA THR A 97 4.53 3.60 5.24
C THR A 97 3.95 4.92 4.76
N VAL A 98 3.35 4.95 3.56
CA VAL A 98 2.65 6.14 3.04
C VAL A 98 1.49 6.53 3.96
N TYR A 99 0.65 5.56 4.35
CA TYR A 99 -0.45 5.84 5.26
C TYR A 99 0.05 6.32 6.62
N ARG A 100 1.13 5.72 7.13
CA ARG A 100 1.75 6.15 8.37
C ARG A 100 2.24 7.58 8.26
N ASN A 101 3.21 7.84 7.40
CA ASN A 101 3.94 9.10 7.39
C ASN A 101 3.13 10.28 6.85
N LYS A 102 2.15 10.03 5.98
CA LYS A 102 1.45 11.09 5.24
C LYS A 102 -0.06 11.09 5.43
N ARG A 103 -0.63 10.07 6.11
CA ARG A 103 -2.09 9.90 6.27
C ARG A 103 -2.87 9.75 4.97
N ILE A 104 -2.18 9.43 3.89
CA ILE A 104 -2.79 9.17 2.60
C ILE A 104 -3.20 7.70 2.54
N ARG A 105 -4.50 7.47 2.36
CA ARG A 105 -5.05 6.12 2.27
C ARG A 105 -4.90 5.59 0.86
N GLY A 106 -4.16 4.50 0.71
CA GLY A 106 -4.20 3.69 -0.50
C GLY A 106 -4.92 2.36 -0.30
N PHE A 107 -4.99 1.58 -1.39
CA PHE A 107 -5.60 0.26 -1.39
C PHE A 107 -4.71 -0.77 -2.08
N PHE A 108 -4.67 -1.97 -1.50
CA PHE A 108 -4.09 -3.14 -2.12
C PHE A 108 -5.17 -3.97 -2.82
N PHE A 109 -4.87 -4.45 -4.03
CA PHE A 109 -5.66 -5.48 -4.70
C PHE A 109 -4.76 -6.50 -5.38
N ASP A 110 -5.13 -7.78 -5.26
CA ASP A 110 -4.73 -8.77 -6.26
C ASP A 110 -5.46 -8.44 -7.56
N THR A 111 -4.72 -8.39 -8.67
CA THR A 111 -5.25 -7.93 -9.96
C THR A 111 -6.35 -8.85 -10.49
N LYS A 112 -6.25 -10.17 -10.30
CA LYS A 112 -7.24 -11.14 -10.77
C LYS A 112 -8.52 -11.06 -9.95
N ASP A 113 -8.38 -11.00 -8.63
CA ASP A 113 -9.52 -10.81 -7.72
C ASP A 113 -10.24 -9.48 -7.98
N LEU A 114 -9.49 -8.43 -8.31
CA LEU A 114 -10.05 -7.13 -8.66
C LEU A 114 -10.95 -7.21 -9.89
N PHE A 115 -10.47 -7.82 -10.98
CA PHE A 115 -11.26 -7.98 -12.20
C PHE A 115 -12.46 -8.88 -12.01
N TYR A 116 -12.31 -9.99 -11.29
CA TYR A 116 -13.45 -10.85 -10.94
C TYR A 116 -14.55 -10.08 -10.19
N ARG A 117 -14.17 -9.24 -9.21
CA ARG A 117 -15.12 -8.39 -8.49
C ARG A 117 -15.80 -7.39 -9.41
N LEU A 118 -15.05 -6.71 -10.27
CA LEU A 118 -15.60 -5.75 -11.23
C LEU A 118 -16.61 -6.41 -12.17
N GLN A 119 -16.31 -7.61 -12.68
CA GLN A 119 -17.23 -8.40 -13.50
C GLN A 119 -18.48 -8.80 -12.72
N SER A 120 -18.34 -9.27 -11.47
CA SER A 120 -19.50 -9.65 -10.64
C SER A 120 -20.44 -8.48 -10.30
N TYR A 121 -19.94 -7.25 -10.35
CA TYR A 121 -20.73 -6.04 -10.10
C TYR A 121 -21.29 -5.41 -11.37
N ALA A 122 -20.98 -5.97 -12.56
CA ALA A 122 -21.39 -5.41 -13.83
C ALA A 122 -22.89 -5.09 -13.86
N ASN A 123 -23.23 -3.93 -14.44
CA ASN A 123 -24.60 -3.42 -14.54
C ASN A 123 -25.31 -3.15 -13.20
N THR A 124 -24.56 -2.95 -12.11
CA THR A 124 -25.09 -2.55 -10.80
C THR A 124 -24.48 -1.23 -10.33
N ASP A 125 -25.17 -0.50 -9.45
CA ASP A 125 -24.61 0.69 -8.82
C ASP A 125 -23.32 0.41 -8.02
N LYS A 126 -23.11 -0.86 -7.60
CA LYS A 126 -21.88 -1.26 -6.92
C LYS A 126 -20.67 -1.11 -7.84
N TYR A 127 -20.81 -1.35 -9.14
CA TYR A 127 -19.75 -1.15 -10.11
C TYR A 127 -19.29 0.31 -10.12
N HIS A 128 -20.22 1.25 -10.29
CA HIS A 128 -19.88 2.68 -10.33
C HIS A 128 -19.22 3.16 -9.03
N ARG A 129 -19.74 2.75 -7.86
CA ARG A 129 -19.13 3.10 -6.57
C ARG A 129 -17.73 2.52 -6.43
N PHE A 130 -17.54 1.26 -6.82
CA PHE A 130 -16.25 0.60 -6.71
C PHE A 130 -15.23 1.16 -7.72
N MET A 131 -15.63 1.42 -8.95
CA MET A 131 -14.80 2.12 -9.94
C MET A 131 -14.40 3.51 -9.47
N ASN A 132 -15.33 4.30 -8.92
CA ASN A 132 -15.02 5.61 -8.36
C ASN A 132 -14.01 5.51 -7.21
N LEU A 133 -14.11 4.49 -6.35
CA LEU A 133 -13.11 4.24 -5.30
C LEU A 133 -11.72 4.00 -5.90
N LEU A 134 -11.63 3.17 -6.94
CA LEU A 134 -10.36 2.81 -7.57
C LEU A 134 -9.73 3.98 -8.32
N LEU A 135 -10.52 4.73 -9.10
CA LEU A 135 -10.04 5.84 -9.92
C LEU A 135 -9.63 7.06 -9.10
N ASN A 136 -10.24 7.27 -7.93
CA ASN A 136 -9.93 8.39 -7.04
C ASN A 136 -9.01 7.98 -5.88
N ALA A 137 -8.54 6.74 -5.84
CA ALA A 137 -7.57 6.32 -4.84
C ALA A 137 -6.24 7.05 -5.09
N PRO A 138 -5.68 7.79 -4.11
CA PRO A 138 -4.42 8.49 -4.30
C PRO A 138 -3.25 7.53 -4.48
N LEU A 139 -3.36 6.31 -3.94
CA LEU A 139 -2.39 5.23 -4.14
C LEU A 139 -3.13 3.89 -4.32
N LEU A 140 -2.85 3.20 -5.41
CA LEU A 140 -3.42 1.89 -5.73
C LEU A 140 -2.30 0.89 -6.00
N VAL A 141 -2.28 -0.21 -5.26
CA VAL A 141 -1.38 -1.34 -5.50
C VAL A 141 -2.15 -2.42 -6.25
N LEU A 142 -1.62 -2.80 -7.42
CA LEU A 142 -2.11 -3.89 -8.25
C LEU A 142 -1.07 -5.02 -8.24
N ASP A 143 -1.28 -6.03 -7.41
CA ASP A 143 -0.37 -7.16 -7.27
C ASP A 143 -0.59 -8.20 -8.36
N ASP A 144 0.49 -8.88 -8.76
CA ASP A 144 0.50 -9.90 -9.82
C ASP A 144 -0.04 -9.43 -11.19
N LEU A 145 0.04 -8.11 -11.47
CA LEU A 145 -0.28 -7.51 -12.76
C LEU A 145 0.60 -8.10 -13.88
N GLY A 146 -0.02 -8.54 -14.97
CA GLY A 146 0.62 -9.19 -16.11
C GLY A 146 0.79 -10.71 -15.98
N SER A 147 0.32 -11.32 -14.89
CA SER A 147 0.28 -12.79 -14.72
C SER A 147 -1.05 -13.42 -15.18
N GLU A 148 -2.01 -12.57 -15.57
CA GLU A 148 -3.29 -12.91 -16.16
C GLU A 148 -3.18 -13.32 -17.62
N ARG A 149 -4.10 -14.19 -18.07
CA ARG A 149 -4.22 -14.51 -19.48
C ARG A 149 -5.09 -13.44 -20.14
N LEU A 150 -4.78 -13.05 -21.37
CA LEU A 150 -5.59 -12.08 -22.14
C LEU A 150 -7.08 -12.47 -22.23
N SER A 151 -7.42 -13.76 -22.08
CA SER A 151 -8.79 -14.26 -22.01
C SER A 151 -9.58 -13.78 -20.78
N ASP A 152 -8.88 -13.42 -19.70
CA ASP A 152 -9.48 -12.97 -18.44
C ASP A 152 -10.08 -11.55 -18.58
N TRP A 153 -9.74 -10.83 -19.68
CA TRP A 153 -10.21 -9.49 -20.02
C TRP A 153 -11.50 -9.46 -20.87
N ARG A 154 -12.16 -10.59 -21.11
CA ARG A 154 -13.41 -10.57 -21.89
C ARG A 154 -14.57 -10.06 -21.03
N ILE A 155 -14.83 -8.76 -21.15
CA ILE A 155 -16.13 -8.12 -20.87
C ILE A 155 -17.16 -8.68 -21.86
#